data_AF-A0A942EG64-F1
#
_entry.id   AF-A0A942EG64-F1
#
_cell.length_a   1.000
_cell.length_b   1.000
_cell.length_c   1.000
_cell.angle_alpha   90.00
_cell.angle_beta   90.00
_cell.angle_gamma   90.00
#
_symmetry.space_group_name_H-M   'P 1'
#
loop_
_entity.id
_entity.type
_entity.pdbx_description
1 polymer ?
#
loop_
_entity_poly.entity_id
_entity_poly.type
_entity_poly.pdbx_seq_one_letter_code
_entity_poly.pdbx_strand_id
1 'polypeptide(L)'
;APDEYVVITPLLDIFEVHADDVPGLEVQEARLSLFCKGSYTRQKNQLVASLLQNNFTVTSRRYLGYEEDTGYHHYSVDVAKEYELQEE
;
A
#
# COMPACT_ATOMS: atom_id res chain seq x y z
N ALA A 1 -20.82 6.30 -7.71
CA ALA A 1 -19.42 6.15 -7.26
C ALA A 1 -18.49 6.73 -8.32
N PRO A 2 -17.30 7.24 -7.95
CA PRO A 2 -16.31 7.74 -8.92
C PRO A 2 -15.78 6.61 -9.81
N ASP A 3 -15.27 6.93 -10.99
CA ASP A 3 -14.74 5.94 -11.94
C ASP A 3 -13.42 5.31 -11.49
N GLU A 4 -12.76 5.93 -10.51
CA GLU A 4 -11.53 5.46 -9.90
C GLU A 4 -11.46 5.86 -8.44
N TYR A 5 -11.02 4.93 -7.59
CA TYR A 5 -10.70 5.19 -6.18
C TYR A 5 -9.71 4.14 -5.65
N VAL A 6 -9.06 4.48 -4.54
CA VAL A 6 -8.16 3.58 -3.82
C VAL A 6 -8.65 3.44 -2.38
N VAL A 7 -8.71 2.21 -1.88
CA VAL A 7 -8.96 1.92 -0.47
C VAL A 7 -7.63 1.55 0.18
N ILE A 8 -7.30 2.20 1.29
CA ILE A 8 -6.09 1.91 2.07
C ILE A 8 -6.53 1.13 3.31
N THR A 9 -6.05 -0.09 3.45
CA THR A 9 -6.34 -0.97 4.58
C THR A 9 -5.05 -1.22 5.35
N PRO A 10 -4.94 -0.83 6.63
CA PRO A 10 -3.78 -1.17 7.45
C PRO A 10 -3.69 -2.70 7.61
N LEU A 11 -2.48 -3.24 7.52
CA LEU A 11 -2.20 -4.67 7.66
C LEU A 11 -1.43 -4.98 8.94
N LEU A 12 -0.36 -4.23 9.19
CA LEU A 12 0.56 -4.44 10.29
C LEU A 12 1.04 -3.09 10.81
N ASP A 13 1.27 -3.04 12.12
CA ASP A 13 1.87 -1.92 12.82
C ASP A 13 2.64 -2.51 14.01
N ILE A 14 3.96 -2.59 13.90
CA ILE A 14 4.84 -3.24 14.87
C ILE A 14 6.14 -2.48 15.08
N PHE A 15 6.71 -2.63 16.27
CA PHE A 15 8.12 -2.32 16.50
C PHE A 15 8.96 -3.55 16.17
N GLU A 16 9.78 -3.47 15.12
CA GLU A 16 10.56 -4.63 14.67
C GLU A 16 11.88 -4.78 15.45
N VAL A 17 12.51 -3.66 15.81
CA VAL A 17 13.82 -3.63 16.48
C VAL A 17 13.73 -2.94 17.84
N HIS A 18 14.33 -3.57 18.85
CA HIS A 18 14.35 -3.08 20.23
C HIS A 18 15.79 -3.10 20.77
N ALA A 19 16.15 -2.06 21.52
CA ALA A 19 17.38 -1.96 22.30
C ALA A 19 17.09 -1.20 23.60
N ASP A 20 17.72 -1.60 24.71
CA ASP A 20 17.63 -0.89 26.00
C ASP A 20 16.18 -0.59 26.48
N ASP A 21 15.28 -1.57 26.30
CA ASP A 21 13.83 -1.50 26.62
C ASP A 21 13.02 -0.48 25.79
N VAL A 22 13.59 0.07 24.71
CA VAL A 22 12.95 1.06 23.82
C VAL A 22 12.92 0.56 22.37
N PRO A 23 11.82 0.78 21.62
CA PRO A 23 11.78 0.47 20.20
C PRO A 23 12.59 1.51 19.40
N GLY A 24 13.44 1.04 18.47
CA GLY A 24 14.23 1.92 17.60
C GLY A 24 13.63 2.12 16.21
N LEU A 25 12.77 1.20 15.77
CA LEU A 25 12.17 1.19 14.44
C LEU A 25 10.71 0.75 14.50
N GLU A 26 9.84 1.53 13.89
CA GLU A 26 8.44 1.18 13.63
C GLU A 26 8.28 0.77 12.18
N VAL A 27 7.60 -0.35 11.94
CA VAL A 27 7.24 -0.83 10.61
C VAL A 27 5.73 -0.86 10.49
N GLN A 28 5.22 -0.07 9.55
CA GLN A 28 3.82 -0.05 9.20
C GLN A 28 3.61 -0.64 7.81
N GLU A 29 2.64 -1.55 7.70
CA GLU A 29 2.21 -2.13 6.44
C GLU A 29 0.76 -1.76 6.12
N ALA A 30 0.50 -1.48 4.84
CA ALA A 30 -0.83 -1.22 4.33
C ALA A 30 -1.05 -1.85 2.96
N ARG A 31 -2.29 -2.28 2.70
CA ARG A 31 -2.79 -2.65 1.37
C ARG A 31 -3.47 -1.47 0.73
N LEU A 32 -3.04 -1.12 -0.48
CA LEU A 32 -3.76 -0.22 -1.37
C LEU A 32 -4.52 -1.05 -2.40
N SER A 33 -5.85 -1.02 -2.32
CA SER A 33 -6.77 -1.63 -3.28
C SER A 33 -7.27 -0.58 -4.26
N LEU A 34 -6.75 -0.63 -5.49
CA LEU A 34 -7.14 0.21 -6.61
C LEU A 34 -8.37 -0.39 -7.31
N PHE A 35 -9.40 0.44 -7.46
CA PHE A 35 -10.60 0.17 -8.26
C PHE A 35 -10.65 1.16 -9.41
N CYS A 36 -10.64 0.69 -10.65
CA CYS A 36 -10.63 1.54 -11.83
C CYS A 36 -11.51 0.96 -12.94
N LYS A 37 -12.47 1.73 -13.47
CA LYS A 37 -13.26 1.32 -14.65
C LYS A 37 -12.51 1.47 -15.97
N GLY A 38 -11.50 2.33 -15.98
CA GLY A 38 -10.66 2.62 -17.14
C GLY A 38 -9.41 1.73 -17.20
N SER A 39 -8.32 2.30 -17.72
CA SER A 39 -7.04 1.61 -17.85
C SER A 39 -6.37 1.38 -16.48
N TYR A 40 -6.68 0.25 -15.85
CA TYR A 40 -6.08 -0.16 -14.57
C TYR A 40 -4.56 -0.29 -14.66
N THR A 41 -4.01 -0.63 -15.83
CA THR A 41 -2.57 -0.79 -16.05
C THR A 41 -1.83 0.55 -15.97
N ARG A 42 -2.40 1.61 -16.53
CA ARG A 42 -1.84 2.97 -16.42
C ARG A 42 -1.83 3.41 -14.96
N GLN A 43 -2.97 3.27 -14.28
CA GLN A 43 -3.14 3.74 -12.92
C GLN A 43 -2.30 2.96 -11.91
N LYS A 44 -2.27 1.63 -12.00
CA LYS A 44 -1.41 0.83 -11.11
C LYS A 44 0.07 1.17 -11.28
N ASN A 45 0.51 1.50 -12.50
CA ASN A 45 1.91 1.83 -12.75
C ASN A 45 2.26 3.20 -12.16
N GLN A 46 1.37 4.19 -12.28
CA GLN A 46 1.54 5.51 -11.65
C GLN A 46 1.54 5.40 -10.12
N LEU A 47 0.65 4.59 -9.56
CA LEU A 47 0.59 4.31 -8.12
C LEU A 47 1.89 3.69 -7.61
N VAL A 48 2.32 2.58 -8.22
CA VAL A 48 3.55 1.88 -7.81
C VAL A 48 4.79 2.77 -7.98
N ALA A 49 4.88 3.54 -9.07
CA ALA A 49 6.00 4.46 -9.26
C ALA A 49 6.04 5.53 -8.16
N SER A 50 4.89 6.10 -7.79
CA SER A 50 4.80 7.11 -6.73
C SER A 50 5.18 6.53 -5.36
N LEU A 51 4.76 5.31 -5.05
CA LEU A 51 5.14 4.60 -3.82
C LEU A 51 6.66 4.41 -3.73
N LEU A 52 7.28 3.91 -4.80
CA LEU A 52 8.73 3.70 -4.85
C LEU A 52 9.52 5.02 -4.75
N GLN A 53 9.03 6.09 -5.38
CA GLN A 53 9.62 7.43 -5.28
C GLN A 53 9.56 8.02 -3.87
N ASN A 54 8.61 7.57 -3.03
CA ASN A 54 8.44 8.01 -1.64
C ASN A 54 8.97 6.98 -0.63
N ASN A 55 9.89 6.12 -1.06
CA ASN A 55 10.60 5.15 -0.23
C ASN A 55 9.69 4.14 0.46
N PHE A 56 8.57 3.76 -0.16
CA PHE A 56 7.78 2.60 0.29
C PHE A 56 8.36 1.31 -0.29
N THR A 57 8.42 0.27 0.54
CA THR A 57 8.79 -1.07 0.12
C THR A 57 7.54 -1.80 -0.38
N VAL A 58 7.54 -2.24 -1.63
CA VAL A 58 6.42 -3.05 -2.17
C VAL A 58 6.60 -4.51 -1.79
N THR A 59 5.77 -4.99 -0.87
CA THR A 59 5.84 -6.37 -0.34
C THR A 59 4.99 -7.35 -1.14
N SER A 60 3.91 -6.88 -1.78
CA SER A 60 3.06 -7.70 -2.63
C SER A 60 2.37 -6.90 -3.72
N ARG A 61 2.04 -7.56 -4.83
CA ARG A 61 1.27 -6.95 -5.93
C ARG A 61 0.48 -8.01 -6.70
N ARG A 62 -0.81 -7.76 -6.93
CA ARG A 62 -1.72 -8.73 -7.55
C ARG A 62 -2.88 -8.06 -8.27
N TYR A 63 -3.25 -8.61 -9.42
CA TYR A 63 -4.53 -8.32 -10.05
C TYR A 63 -5.56 -9.30 -9.49
N LEU A 64 -6.67 -8.78 -8.98
CA LEU A 64 -7.70 -9.57 -8.29
C LEU A 64 -8.83 -9.97 -9.23
N GLY A 65 -9.21 -9.11 -10.17
CA GLY A 65 -10.26 -9.43 -11.14
C GLY A 65 -10.94 -8.21 -11.73
N TYR A 66 -11.90 -8.48 -12.60
CA TYR A 66 -12.86 -7.50 -13.09
C TYR A 66 -14.22 -7.82 -12.48
N GLU A 67 -14.86 -6.82 -11.90
CA GLU A 67 -16.21 -6.92 -11.34
C GLU A 67 -17.23 -6.49 -12.39
N GLU A 68 -18.03 -7.43 -12.91
CA GLU A 68 -18.97 -7.14 -14.01
C GLU A 68 -20.11 -6.20 -13.60
N ASP A 69 -20.60 -6.32 -12.36
CA ASP A 69 -21.73 -5.52 -11.86
C ASP A 69 -21.39 -4.03 -11.71
N THR A 70 -20.13 -3.73 -11.32
CA THR A 70 -19.66 -2.37 -11.03
C THR A 70 -18.80 -1.80 -12.15
N GLY A 71 -18.22 -2.68 -12.98
CA GLY A 71 -17.30 -2.35 -14.05
C GLY A 71 -15.88 -2.04 -13.60
N TYR A 72 -15.50 -2.38 -12.36
CA TYR A 72 -14.15 -2.09 -11.86
C TYR A 72 -13.17 -3.20 -12.15
N HIS A 73 -11.97 -2.83 -12.60
CA HIS A 73 -10.77 -3.62 -12.42
C HIS A 73 -10.24 -3.42 -11.00
N HIS A 74 -9.98 -4.53 -10.30
CA HIS A 74 -9.43 -4.53 -8.96
C HIS A 74 -7.96 -5.00 -8.98
N TYR A 75 -7.08 -4.14 -8.50
CA TYR A 75 -5.66 -4.42 -8.33
C TYR A 75 -5.25 -4.06 -6.90
N SER A 76 -4.48 -4.92 -6.24
CA SER A 76 -3.95 -4.61 -4.91
C SER A 76 -2.42 -4.58 -4.89
N VAL A 77 -1.88 -3.65 -4.11
CA VAL A 77 -0.46 -3.54 -3.78
C VAL A 77 -0.32 -3.42 -2.27
N ASP A 78 0.53 -4.25 -1.70
CA ASP A 78 0.86 -4.18 -0.27
C ASP A 78 2.21 -3.48 -0.16
N VAL A 79 2.30 -2.55 0.78
CA VAL A 79 3.51 -1.77 1.03
C VAL A 79 3.85 -1.78 2.51
N ALA A 80 5.14 -1.73 2.79
CA ALA A 80 5.71 -1.48 4.10
C ALA A 80 6.47 -0.15 4.08
N LYS A 81 6.49 0.55 5.22
CA LYS A 81 7.36 1.69 5.44
C LYS A 81 7.91 1.64 6.86
N GLU A 82 9.20 1.91 6.94
CA GLU A 82 9.96 1.96 8.18
C GLU A 82 10.07 3.42 8.64
N TYR A 83 9.93 3.65 9.94
CA TYR A 83 10.08 4.93 10.60
C TYR A 83 11.07 4.79 11.76
N GLU A 84 12.10 5.62 11.75
CA GLU A 84 13.02 5.73 12.89
C GLU A 84 12.32 6.44 14.04
N LEU A 85 12.37 5.83 15.22
CA LEU A 85 11.84 6.42 16.46
C LEU A 85 12.99 7.11 17.18
N GLN A 86 12.85 8.41 17.44
CA GLN A 86 13.80 9.15 18.26
C GLN A 86 13.27 9.23 19.69
N GLU A 87 14.15 9.07 20.66
CA GLU A 87 13.85 9.40 22.05
C GLU A 87 13.64 10.92 22.18
N GLU A 88 12.49 11.35 22.71
CA GLU A 88 12.21 12.76 23.06
C GLU A 88 13.03 13.24 24.28
#